data_AF-A0A6S6S6V4-F1
#
_entry.id   AF-A0A6S6S6V4-F1
#
_cell.length_a   1.000
_cell.length_b   1.000
_cell.length_c   1.000
_cell.angle_alpha   90.00
_cell.angle_beta   90.00
_cell.angle_gamma   90.00
#
_symmetry.space_group_name_H-M   'P 1'
#
loop_
_entity.id
_entity.type
_entity.pdbx_description
1 polymer ?
#
loop_
_entity_poly.entity_id
_entity_poly.type
_entity_poly.pdbx_seq_one_letter_code
_entity_poly.pdbx_strand_id
1 'polypeptide(L)'
;MLRSDILREMSNIILRHERWLKRMDHLTSGLPVDQQLVNIEKTLYFYASWLNNKNCKLRTSYHTNPLVEQIEHHYNELNKFYTEIDNLYFILPKNRNFLHIITTFNKQKLTAVEAMKARQYFQNILESSNTIFTLFHQLKEQSKYISYYDELIKP
;
A
#
# COMPACT_ATOMS: atom_id res chain seq x y z
N MET A 1 22.50 -5.67 -1.75
CA MET A 1 21.74 -4.65 -2.48
C MET A 1 22.31 -3.30 -2.05
N LEU A 2 22.58 -2.38 -2.99
CA LEU A 2 23.17 -1.09 -2.61
C LEU A 2 22.12 -0.23 -1.90
N ARG A 3 22.54 0.63 -0.98
CA ARG A 3 21.64 1.56 -0.27
C ARG A 3 20.83 2.44 -1.22
N SER A 4 21.44 2.88 -2.31
CA SER A 4 20.78 3.62 -3.39
C SER A 4 19.59 2.85 -3.97
N ASP A 5 19.72 1.53 -4.08
CA ASP A 5 18.64 0.68 -4.59
C ASP A 5 17.49 0.61 -3.58
N ILE A 6 17.78 0.54 -2.27
CA ILE A 6 16.76 0.47 -1.21
C ILE A 6 15.95 1.77 -1.16
N LEU A 7 16.64 2.91 -1.20
CA LEU A 7 15.99 4.23 -1.19
C LEU A 7 15.17 4.46 -2.46
N ARG A 8 15.66 3.97 -3.61
CA ARG A 8 14.93 3.98 -4.88
C ARG A 8 13.69 3.11 -4.82
N GLU A 9 13.78 1.90 -4.26
CA GLU A 9 12.63 1.02 -4.06
C GLU A 9 11.56 1.65 -3.17
N MET A 10 11.95 2.23 -2.02
CA MET A 10 11.01 2.96 -1.15
C MET A 10 10.29 4.08 -1.90
N SER A 11 11.02 4.86 -2.70
CA SER A 11 10.44 5.95 -3.51
C SER A 11 9.48 5.41 -4.57
N ASN A 12 9.82 4.29 -5.21
CA ASN A 12 8.95 3.63 -6.19
C ASN A 12 7.67 3.08 -5.54
N ILE A 13 7.76 2.53 -4.34
CA ILE A 13 6.61 2.03 -3.58
C ILE A 13 5.65 3.19 -3.28
N ILE A 14 6.16 4.30 -2.72
CA ILE A 14 5.36 5.50 -2.43
C ILE A 14 4.63 5.98 -3.70
N LEU A 15 5.37 6.20 -4.79
CA LEU A 15 4.79 6.72 -6.03
C LEU A 15 3.70 5.80 -6.61
N ARG A 16 3.90 4.48 -6.54
CA ARG A 16 2.90 3.51 -7.00
C ARG A 16 1.66 3.54 -6.12
N HIS A 17 1.87 3.62 -4.81
CA HIS A 17 0.81 3.66 -3.81
C HIS A 17 -0.04 4.93 -3.94
N GLU A 18 0.58 6.09 -4.09
CA GLU A 18 -0.12 7.37 -4.31
C GLU A 18 -0.99 7.34 -5.57
N ARG A 19 -0.47 6.75 -6.67
CA ARG A 19 -1.24 6.59 -7.90
C ARG A 19 -2.44 5.67 -7.69
N TRP A 20 -2.27 4.60 -6.91
CA TRP A 20 -3.35 3.70 -6.56
C TRP A 20 -4.39 4.41 -5.67
N LEU A 21 -3.97 5.19 -4.67
CA LEU A 21 -4.86 5.99 -3.81
C LEU A 21 -5.73 6.96 -4.62
N LYS A 22 -5.14 7.69 -5.57
CA LYS A 22 -5.89 8.60 -6.45
C LYS A 22 -6.96 7.88 -7.27
N ARG A 23 -6.64 6.68 -7.77
CA ARG A 23 -7.58 5.87 -8.54
C ARG A 23 -8.70 5.32 -7.65
N MET A 24 -8.39 4.94 -6.42
CA MET A 24 -9.39 4.51 -5.46
C MET A 24 -10.31 5.63 -5.00
N ASP A 25 -9.79 6.83 -4.82
CA ASP A 25 -10.59 8.01 -4.51
C ASP A 25 -11.63 8.26 -5.62
N HIS A 26 -11.20 8.17 -6.88
CA HIS A 26 -12.11 8.21 -8.03
C HIS A 26 -13.16 7.09 -7.98
N LEU A 27 -12.74 5.85 -7.73
CA LEU A 27 -13.66 4.69 -7.67
C LEU A 27 -14.72 4.87 -6.56
N THR A 28 -14.31 5.25 -5.36
CA THR A 28 -15.18 5.47 -4.19
C THR A 28 -16.04 6.73 -4.27
N SER A 29 -15.65 7.65 -5.16
CA SER A 29 -16.46 8.80 -5.57
C SER A 29 -17.44 8.48 -6.69
N GLY A 30 -17.42 7.25 -7.23
CA GLY A 30 -18.33 6.80 -8.30
C GLY A 30 -17.89 7.20 -9.71
N LEU A 31 -16.66 7.70 -9.85
CA LEU A 31 -16.06 7.99 -11.16
C LEU A 31 -15.64 6.68 -11.84
N PRO A 32 -15.70 6.61 -13.19
CA PRO A 32 -15.23 5.45 -13.92
C PRO A 32 -13.71 5.30 -13.78
N VAL A 33 -13.26 4.10 -13.41
CA VAL A 33 -11.84 3.75 -13.29
C VAL A 33 -11.62 2.39 -13.93
N ASP A 34 -10.55 2.24 -14.70
CA ASP A 34 -10.13 0.94 -15.23
C ASP A 34 -9.69 0.02 -14.08
N GLN A 35 -10.40 -1.09 -13.90
CA GLN A 35 -10.18 -2.05 -12.81
C GLN A 35 -8.74 -2.60 -12.80
N GLN A 36 -8.10 -2.77 -13.96
CA GLN A 36 -6.71 -3.25 -14.03
C GLN A 36 -5.73 -2.27 -13.38
N LEU A 37 -6.10 -0.99 -13.32
CA LEU A 37 -5.30 0.07 -12.71
C LEU A 37 -5.50 0.19 -11.19
N VAL A 38 -6.50 -0.50 -10.65
CA VAL A 38 -6.85 -0.55 -9.22
C VAL A 38 -6.46 -1.88 -8.58
N ASN A 39 -5.85 -2.80 -9.34
CA ASN A 39 -5.41 -4.10 -8.83
C ASN A 39 -4.48 -3.93 -7.61
N ILE A 40 -4.96 -4.42 -6.47
CA ILE A 40 -4.34 -4.32 -5.15
C ILE A 40 -3.13 -5.24 -5.03
N GLU A 41 -3.17 -6.42 -5.65
CA GLU A 41 -2.12 -7.45 -5.54
C GLU A 41 -0.76 -6.91 -5.95
N LYS A 42 -0.71 -6.10 -7.02
CA LYS A 42 0.55 -5.47 -7.46
C LYS A 42 1.09 -4.51 -6.42
N THR A 43 0.25 -3.69 -5.78
CA THR A 43 0.68 -2.69 -4.80
C THR A 43 1.16 -3.37 -3.50
N LEU A 44 0.41 -4.34 -3.00
CA LEU A 44 0.79 -5.14 -1.82
C LEU A 44 2.06 -5.93 -2.04
N TYR A 45 2.23 -6.51 -3.23
CA TYR A 45 3.42 -7.28 -3.58
C TYR A 45 4.71 -6.48 -3.43
N PHE A 46 4.75 -5.19 -3.83
CA PHE A 46 5.95 -4.38 -3.69
C PHE A 46 6.30 -4.08 -2.23
N TYR A 47 5.30 -3.82 -1.38
CA TYR A 47 5.51 -3.65 0.06
C TYR A 47 6.00 -4.94 0.72
N ALA A 48 5.34 -6.07 0.45
CA ALA A 48 5.74 -7.37 0.97
C ALA A 48 7.15 -7.75 0.49
N SER A 49 7.47 -7.48 -0.77
CA SER A 49 8.80 -7.71 -1.34
C SER A 49 9.86 -6.88 -0.62
N TRP A 50 9.57 -5.60 -0.35
CA TRP A 50 10.47 -4.71 0.38
C TRP A 50 10.69 -5.15 1.84
N LEU A 51 9.61 -5.48 2.57
CA LEU A 51 9.68 -5.97 3.95
C LEU A 51 10.46 -7.29 4.07
N ASN A 52 10.25 -8.21 3.12
CA ASN A 52 10.87 -9.53 3.12
C ASN A 52 12.28 -9.56 2.51
N ASN A 53 12.71 -8.49 1.84
CA ASN A 53 14.04 -8.41 1.28
C ASN A 53 15.07 -8.43 2.43
N LYS A 54 15.76 -9.56 2.56
CA LYS A 54 16.77 -9.80 3.62
C LYS A 54 17.89 -8.74 3.61
N ASN A 55 18.10 -8.05 2.48
CA ASN A 55 19.04 -6.94 2.36
C ASN A 55 18.44 -5.57 2.71
N CYS A 56 17.11 -5.44 2.67
CA CYS A 56 16.38 -4.23 3.06
C CYS A 56 16.16 -4.14 4.57
N LYS A 57 16.47 -5.23 5.27
CA LYS A 57 16.70 -5.20 6.71
C LYS A 57 17.90 -4.27 6.95
N LEU A 58 17.60 -2.99 7.12
CA LEU A 58 18.28 -2.05 8.03
C LEU A 58 18.18 -2.55 9.48
N ARG A 59 18.21 -3.88 9.68
CA ARG A 59 18.57 -4.54 10.91
C ARG A 59 20.05 -4.28 11.04
N THR A 60 20.37 -3.15 11.64
CA THR A 60 21.55 -3.06 12.49
C THR A 60 21.65 -4.37 13.25
N SER A 61 22.83 -5.00 13.20
CA SER A 61 23.13 -6.40 13.55
C SER A 61 22.63 -6.91 14.91
N TYR A 62 21.96 -6.09 15.72
CA TYR A 62 21.45 -6.42 17.04
C TYR A 62 19.94 -6.21 17.25
N HIS A 63 19.23 -5.36 16.49
CA HIS A 63 17.77 -5.15 16.65
C HIS A 63 17.09 -4.71 15.35
N THR A 64 15.81 -5.05 15.16
CA THR A 64 15.00 -4.49 14.07
C THR A 64 14.84 -2.99 14.28
N ASN A 65 15.05 -2.18 13.23
CA ASN A 65 14.80 -0.75 13.32
C ASN A 65 13.30 -0.53 13.67
N PRO A 66 12.96 0.21 14.73
CA PRO A 66 11.58 0.38 15.19
C PRO A 66 10.68 1.06 14.15
N LEU A 67 11.25 1.85 13.22
CA LEU A 67 10.49 2.41 12.11
C LEU A 67 10.04 1.33 11.11
N VAL A 68 10.87 0.31 10.89
CA VAL A 68 10.52 -0.81 10.00
C VAL A 68 9.40 -1.65 10.61
N GLU A 69 9.41 -1.87 11.93
CA GLU A 69 8.33 -2.58 12.63
C GLU A 69 7.01 -1.79 12.57
N GLN A 70 7.06 -0.46 12.71
CA GLN A 70 5.88 0.39 12.55
C GLN A 70 5.36 0.39 11.10
N ILE A 71 6.24 0.41 10.10
CA ILE A 71 5.86 0.28 8.69
C ILE A 71 5.16 -1.06 8.46
N GLU A 72 5.69 -2.16 9.01
CA GLU A 72 5.09 -3.49 8.89
C GLU A 72 3.71 -3.55 9.56
N HIS A 73 3.57 -2.96 10.75
CA HIS A 73 2.29 -2.86 11.45
C HIS A 73 1.23 -2.17 10.59
N HIS A 74 1.51 -0.95 10.10
CA HIS A 74 0.56 -0.20 9.28
C HIS A 74 0.33 -0.84 7.91
N TYR A 75 1.32 -1.53 7.34
CA TYR A 75 1.11 -2.32 6.12
C TYR A 75 0.08 -3.44 6.34
N ASN A 76 0.14 -4.13 7.49
CA ASN A 76 -0.83 -5.16 7.82
C ASN A 76 -2.25 -4.59 8.03
N GLU A 77 -2.37 -3.38 8.57
CA GLU A 77 -3.65 -2.67 8.65
C GLU A 77 -4.19 -2.29 7.26
N LEU A 78 -3.33 -1.73 6.40
CA LEU A 78 -3.67 -1.44 5.01
C LEU A 78 -4.19 -2.68 4.29
N ASN A 79 -3.52 -3.81 4.44
CA ASN A 79 -3.90 -5.07 3.80
C ASN A 79 -5.33 -5.51 4.17
N LYS A 80 -5.73 -5.31 5.44
CA LYS A 80 -7.10 -5.61 5.89
C LYS A 80 -8.12 -4.72 5.17
N PHE A 81 -7.92 -3.41 5.17
CA PHE A 81 -8.85 -2.49 4.53
C PHE A 81 -8.86 -2.64 3.00
N TYR A 82 -7.74 -3.01 2.39
CA TYR A 82 -7.70 -3.36 0.98
C TYR A 82 -8.58 -4.55 0.64
N THR A 83 -8.48 -5.61 1.44
CA THR A 83 -9.33 -6.79 1.27
C THR A 83 -10.81 -6.43 1.39
N GLU A 84 -11.19 -5.57 2.34
CA GLU A 84 -12.58 -5.12 2.49
C GLU A 84 -13.09 -4.30 1.29
N ILE A 85 -12.27 -3.39 0.75
CA ILE A 85 -12.62 -2.67 -0.48
C ILE A 85 -12.74 -3.62 -1.67
N ASP A 86 -11.82 -4.59 -1.78
CA ASP A 86 -11.82 -5.55 -2.87
C ASP A 86 -13.10 -6.40 -2.86
N ASN A 87 -13.49 -6.84 -1.66
CA ASN A 87 -14.74 -7.55 -1.42
C ASN A 87 -15.98 -6.77 -1.84
N LEU A 88 -15.97 -5.44 -1.67
CA LEU A 88 -17.11 -4.60 -2.02
C LEU A 88 -17.24 -4.36 -3.53
N TYR A 89 -16.13 -4.14 -4.23
CA TYR A 89 -16.15 -3.71 -5.64
C TYR A 89 -15.92 -4.83 -6.65
N PHE A 90 -15.23 -5.91 -6.25
CA PHE A 90 -14.71 -6.90 -7.18
C PHE A 90 -15.13 -8.34 -6.84
N ILE A 91 -15.33 -8.68 -5.56
CA ILE A 91 -15.85 -10.00 -5.18
C ILE A 91 -17.38 -9.98 -5.16
N LEU A 92 -18.00 -10.64 -6.14
CA LEU A 92 -19.45 -10.86 -6.15
C LEU A 92 -19.88 -11.65 -4.90
N PRO A 93 -20.93 -11.23 -4.16
CA PRO A 93 -21.52 -12.09 -3.14
C PRO A 93 -22.07 -13.37 -3.80
N LYS A 94 -21.82 -14.53 -3.17
CA LYS A 94 -22.18 -15.89 -3.65
C LYS A 94 -23.66 -16.09 -4.04
N ASN A 95 -24.55 -15.14 -3.72
CA ASN A 95 -26.00 -15.24 -3.91
C ASN A 95 -26.57 -14.38 -5.05
N ARG A 96 -25.76 -13.88 -6.00
CA ARG A 96 -26.28 -13.13 -7.15
C ARG A 96 -26.21 -13.99 -8.43
N ASN A 97 -27.39 -14.29 -8.98
CA ASN A 97 -27.63 -15.19 -10.10
C ASN A 97 -26.63 -15.02 -11.25
N PHE A 98 -26.12 -16.15 -11.74
CA PHE A 98 -25.13 -16.29 -12.83
C PHE A 98 -25.46 -15.50 -14.11
N LEU A 99 -26.74 -15.17 -14.33
CA LEU A 99 -27.19 -14.40 -15.50
C LEU A 99 -26.87 -12.89 -15.44
N HIS A 100 -26.56 -12.33 -14.27
CA HIS A 100 -26.18 -10.91 -14.15
C HIS A 100 -24.71 -10.65 -14.56
N ILE A 101 -23.93 -11.72 -14.72
CA ILE A 101 -22.48 -11.70 -15.00
C ILE A 101 -22.19 -11.32 -16.45
N ILE A 102 -23.10 -11.56 -17.41
CA ILE A 102 -22.77 -11.39 -18.84
C ILE A 102 -23.17 -10.01 -19.39
N THR A 103 -24.12 -9.31 -18.77
CA THR A 103 -24.68 -8.04 -19.30
C THR A 103 -24.39 -6.80 -18.44
N THR A 104 -23.68 -6.97 -17.31
CA THR A 104 -23.55 -5.92 -16.26
C THR A 104 -22.15 -5.87 -15.64
N PHE A 105 -21.11 -6.16 -16.43
CA PHE A 105 -19.75 -5.77 -16.05
C PHE A 105 -19.52 -4.25 -16.07
N ASN A 106 -20.55 -3.47 -16.39
CA ASN A 106 -20.63 -2.04 -16.13
C ASN A 106 -21.22 -1.81 -14.73
N LYS A 107 -20.33 -1.48 -13.78
CA LYS A 107 -20.62 -0.91 -12.45
C LYS A 107 -21.50 -1.82 -11.57
N GLN A 108 -20.88 -2.64 -10.72
CA GLN A 108 -21.56 -3.06 -9.49
C GLN A 108 -22.04 -1.80 -8.76
N LYS A 109 -23.35 -1.59 -8.75
CA LYS A 109 -23.95 -0.44 -8.08
C LYS A 109 -24.03 -0.81 -6.60
N LEU A 110 -23.03 -0.37 -5.84
CA LEU A 110 -23.04 -0.48 -4.39
C LEU A 110 -24.35 0.13 -3.84
N THR A 111 -24.93 -0.52 -2.84
CA THR A 111 -25.97 0.10 -2.00
C THR A 111 -25.39 1.34 -1.30
N ALA A 112 -26.25 2.26 -0.85
CA ALA A 112 -25.80 3.44 -0.11
C ALA A 112 -24.94 3.07 1.12
N VAL A 113 -25.30 1.98 1.82
CA VAL A 113 -24.55 1.47 2.98
C VAL A 113 -23.17 0.95 2.56
N GLU A 114 -23.09 0.15 1.49
CA GLU A 114 -21.82 -0.35 0.98
C GLU A 114 -20.92 0.79 0.48
N ALA A 115 -21.48 1.80 -0.19
CA ALA A 115 -20.75 2.98 -0.64
C ALA A 115 -20.18 3.80 0.54
N MET A 116 -20.96 3.95 1.62
CA MET A 116 -20.49 4.58 2.85
C MET A 116 -19.35 3.78 3.49
N LYS A 117 -19.48 2.45 3.60
CA LYS A 117 -18.41 1.58 4.12
C LYS A 117 -17.14 1.65 3.26
N ALA A 118 -17.28 1.59 1.94
CA ALA A 118 -16.16 1.72 1.01
C ALA A 118 -15.39 3.04 1.21
N ARG A 119 -16.10 4.16 1.38
CA ARG A 119 -15.47 5.45 1.69
C ARG A 119 -14.77 5.43 3.05
N GLN A 120 -15.38 4.84 4.07
CA GLN A 120 -14.75 4.73 5.39
C GLN A 120 -13.46 3.90 5.32
N TYR A 121 -13.47 2.74 4.66
CA TYR A 121 -12.27 1.94 4.46
C TYR A 121 -11.20 2.69 3.67
N PHE A 122 -11.60 3.47 2.66
CA PHE A 122 -10.67 4.30 1.90
C PHE A 122 -10.03 5.40 2.77
N GLN A 123 -10.79 6.04 3.67
CA GLN A 123 -10.23 7.02 4.60
C GLN A 123 -9.23 6.37 5.56
N ASN A 124 -9.54 5.20 6.11
CA ASN A 124 -8.60 4.46 6.96
C ASN A 124 -7.32 4.08 6.19
N ILE A 125 -7.46 3.68 4.93
CA ILE A 125 -6.32 3.43 4.03
C ILE A 125 -5.49 4.69 3.85
N LEU A 126 -6.12 5.84 3.61
CA LEU A 126 -5.43 7.10 3.38
C LEU A 126 -4.61 7.50 4.62
N GLU A 127 -5.20 7.35 5.81
CA GLU A 127 -4.54 7.59 7.09
C GLU A 127 -3.32 6.69 7.29
N SER A 128 -3.49 5.36 7.23
CA SER A 128 -2.37 4.43 7.38
C SER A 128 -1.28 4.64 6.31
N SER A 129 -1.67 5.01 5.09
CA SER A 129 -0.72 5.31 3.99
C SER A 129 0.14 6.53 4.30
N ASN A 130 -0.46 7.62 4.81
CA ASN A 130 0.27 8.82 5.19
C ASN A 130 1.26 8.56 6.34
N THR A 131 0.88 7.72 7.30
CA THR A 131 1.78 7.28 8.37
C THR A 131 2.97 6.51 7.82
N ILE A 132 2.73 5.54 6.93
CA ILE A 132 3.81 4.79 6.27
C ILE A 132 4.74 5.72 5.47
N PHE A 133 4.19 6.69 4.73
CA PHE A 133 5.00 7.64 3.96
C PHE A 133 5.90 8.49 4.87
N THR A 134 5.38 8.90 6.02
CA THR A 134 6.13 9.63 7.05
C THR A 134 7.26 8.77 7.61
N LEU A 135 6.98 7.51 7.96
CA LEU A 135 7.96 6.56 8.46
C LEU A 135 9.04 6.26 7.42
N PHE A 136 8.66 6.12 6.14
CA PHE A 136 9.62 6.01 5.05
C PHE A 136 10.51 7.24 4.91
N HIS A 137 9.96 8.45 5.04
CA HIS A 137 10.76 9.67 5.02
C HIS A 137 11.77 9.69 6.18
N GLN A 138 11.32 9.38 7.40
CA GLN A 138 12.20 9.30 8.58
C GLN A 138 13.30 8.25 8.39
N LEU A 139 12.97 7.08 7.85
CA LEU A 139 13.94 6.02 7.57
C LEU A 139 14.96 6.44 6.50
N LYS A 140 14.52 7.17 5.46
CA LYS A 140 15.42 7.76 4.46
C LYS A 140 16.39 8.73 5.10
N GLU A 141 15.92 9.64 5.95
CA GLU A 141 16.78 10.59 6.66
C GLU A 141 17.78 9.88 7.58
N GLN A 142 17.34 8.94 8.41
CA GLN A 142 18.25 8.15 9.26
C GLN A 142 19.35 7.46 8.45
N SER A 143 19.00 6.91 7.28
CA SER A 143 19.99 6.26 6.43
C SER A 143 21.08 7.23 5.92
N LYS A 144 20.77 8.53 5.75
CA LYS A 144 21.73 9.56 5.31
C LYS A 144 22.77 9.84 6.38
N TYR A 145 22.38 9.88 7.65
CA TYR A 145 23.29 10.15 8.76
C TYR A 145 24.27 9.01 9.01
N ILE A 146 23.86 7.75 8.83
CA ILE A 146 24.76 6.59 8.96
C ILE A 146 25.92 6.65 7.94
N SER A 147 25.63 7.15 6.72
CA SER A 147 26.62 7.35 5.64
C SER A 147 27.77 8.29 6.02
N TYR A 148 27.45 9.36 6.76
CA TYR A 148 28.44 10.36 7.13
C TYR A 148 29.49 9.78 8.07
N TYR A 149 29.09 8.87 8.97
CA TYR A 149 30.00 8.22 9.90
C TYR A 149 30.76 7.05 9.27
N ASP A 150 30.12 6.26 8.40
CA ASP A 150 30.80 5.15 7.70
C ASP A 150 31.89 5.64 6.72
N GLU A 151 31.73 6.84 6.14
CA GLU A 151 32.76 7.48 5.31
C GLU A 151 33.89 8.10 6.13
N LEU A 152 33.63 8.53 7.38
CA LEU A 152 34.64 9.04 8.30
C LEU A 152 35.45 7.95 9.01
N ILE A 153 34.94 6.71 9.05
CA ILE A 153 35.58 5.56 9.74
C ILE A 153 36.33 4.65 8.75
N LYS A 154 36.26 4.89 7.44
CA LYS A 154 37.14 4.21 6.49
C LYS A 154 38.58 4.74 6.63
N PRO A 155 39.56 3.89 6.99
CA PRO A 155 40.97 4.28 7.03
C PRO A 155 41.54 4.58 5.66
#